data_AF-A0A822DIX0-F1
#
_entry.id   AF-A0A822DIX0-F1
#
_cell.length_a   1.000
_cell.length_b   1.000
_cell.length_c   1.000
_cell.angle_alpha   90.00
_cell.angle_beta   90.00
_cell.angle_gamma   90.00
#
_symmetry.space_group_name_H-M   'P 1'
#
loop_
_entity.id
_entity.type
_entity.pdbx_description
1 polymer ?
#
loop_
_entity_poly.entity_id
_entity_poly.type
_entity_poly.pdbx_seq_one_letter_code
_entity_poly.pdbx_strand_id
1 'polypeptide(L)'
;MKNLNDRKEYRKALDLFYEYEHKNKEMISDVVINQALKSFTNIKDFQGGLHIFKKYSSRIENNNYIIASLIHLYMQSGDINRAEQIYNRSKT
;
A
#
# COMPACT_ATOMS: atom_id res chain seq x y z
N MET A 1 -5.77 1.76 11.97
CA MET A 1 -5.47 2.35 10.64
C MET A 1 -6.70 2.70 9.79
N LYS A 2 -7.66 1.78 9.54
CA LYS A 2 -8.81 2.10 8.65
C LYS A 2 -9.57 3.36 9.06
N ASN A 3 -9.94 3.47 10.35
CA ASN A 3 -10.63 4.64 10.88
C ASN A 3 -9.85 5.96 10.63
N LEU A 4 -8.53 5.96 10.78
CA LEU A 4 -7.68 7.14 10.51
C LEU A 4 -7.71 7.51 9.02
N ASN A 5 -7.63 6.54 8.11
CA ASN A 5 -7.74 6.80 6.67
C ASN A 5 -9.12 7.30 6.26
N ASP A 6 -10.19 6.76 6.85
CA ASP A 6 -11.57 7.22 6.61
C ASP A 6 -11.72 8.69 7.04
N ARG A 7 -10.97 9.13 8.04
CA ARG A 7 -10.89 10.54 8.52
C ARG A 7 -9.84 11.38 7.79
N LYS A 8 -9.16 10.84 6.77
CA LYS A 8 -8.05 11.47 6.04
C LYS A 8 -6.83 11.81 6.90
N GLU A 9 -6.69 11.18 8.06
CA GLU A 9 -5.55 11.33 8.97
C GLU A 9 -4.38 10.42 8.54
N TYR A 10 -3.97 10.53 7.27
CA TYR A 10 -3.04 9.58 6.64
C TYR A 10 -1.65 9.54 7.28
N ARG A 11 -1.11 10.69 7.72
CA ARG A 11 0.19 10.72 8.40
C ARG A 11 0.15 9.94 9.71
N LYS A 12 -0.88 10.17 10.55
CA LYS A 12 -1.08 9.40 11.78
C LYS A 12 -1.29 7.92 11.52
N ALA A 13 -1.95 7.57 10.41
CA ALA A 13 -2.10 6.17 10.01
C ALA A 13 -0.74 5.53 9.71
N LEU A 14 0.16 6.25 9.03
CA LEU A 14 1.52 5.80 8.74
C LEU A 14 2.39 5.75 10.00
N ASP A 15 2.27 6.72 10.92
CA ASP A 15 2.97 6.68 12.21
C ASP A 15 2.60 5.40 12.97
N LEU A 16 1.30 5.10 13.05
CA LEU A 16 0.79 3.87 13.67
C LEU A 16 1.27 2.60 12.93
N PHE A 17 1.33 2.65 11.60
CA PHE A 17 1.86 1.54 10.80
C PHE A 17 3.32 1.24 11.17
N TYR A 18 4.17 2.26 11.18
CA TYR A 18 5.59 2.10 11.48
C TYR A 18 5.83 1.69 12.93
N GLU A 19 5.06 2.22 13.88
CA GLU A 19 5.13 1.79 15.27
C GLU A 19 4.80 0.29 15.41
N TYR A 20 3.74 -0.17 14.74
CA TYR A 20 3.32 -1.56 14.77
C TYR A 20 4.32 -2.47 14.05
N GLU A 21 4.84 -2.03 12.90
CA GLU A 21 5.85 -2.76 12.12
C GLU A 21 7.16 -2.91 12.90
N HIS A 22 7.59 -1.88 13.62
CA HIS A 22 8.77 -1.92 14.48
C HIS A 22 8.59 -2.90 15.65
N LYS A 23 7.40 -2.94 16.25
CA LYS A 23 7.11 -3.80 17.40
C LYS A 23 6.93 -5.27 17.00
N ASN A 24 6.20 -5.56 15.92
CA ASN A 24 5.77 -6.91 15.55
C ASN A 24 5.67 -7.08 14.04
N LYS A 25 6.79 -6.97 13.31
CA LYS A 25 6.84 -7.05 11.84
C LYS A 25 6.12 -8.27 11.24
N GLU A 26 6.26 -9.45 11.85
CA GLU A 26 5.67 -10.70 11.37
C GLU A 26 4.13 -10.73 11.51
N MET A 27 3.56 -9.91 12.40
CA MET A 27 2.10 -9.84 12.62
C MET A 27 1.41 -8.78 11.77
N ILE A 28 2.15 -8.05 10.94
CA ILE A 28 1.58 -7.09 9.98
C ILE A 28 0.60 -7.86 9.08
N SER A 29 -0.68 -7.49 9.09
CA SER A 29 -1.70 -8.13 8.25
C SER A 29 -1.80 -7.48 6.87
N ASP A 30 -2.38 -8.20 5.91
CA ASP A 30 -2.62 -7.71 4.55
C ASP A 30 -3.49 -6.45 4.53
N VAL A 31 -4.46 -6.36 5.46
CA VAL A 31 -5.30 -5.18 5.65
C VAL A 31 -4.47 -3.98 6.09
N VAL A 32 -3.50 -4.17 6.99
CA VAL A 32 -2.61 -3.11 7.47
C VAL A 32 -1.72 -2.61 6.33
N ILE A 33 -1.14 -3.52 5.53
CA ILE A 33 -0.36 -3.18 4.33
C ILE A 33 -1.21 -2.38 3.34
N ASN A 34 -2.43 -2.84 3.05
CA ASN A 34 -3.34 -2.15 2.13
C ASN A 34 -3.66 -0.72 2.60
N GLN A 35 -3.90 -0.54 3.90
CA GLN A 35 -4.17 0.78 4.46
C GLN A 35 -2.92 1.67 4.45
N ALA A 36 -1.71 1.12 4.63
CA ALA A 36 -0.47 1.88 4.48
C ALA A 36 -0.29 2.37 3.04
N LEU A 37 -0.43 1.50 2.04
CA LEU A 37 -0.35 1.86 0.62
C LEU A 37 -1.35 2.98 0.26
N LYS A 38 -2.61 2.86 0.69
CA LYS A 38 -3.59 3.93 0.50
C LYS A 38 -3.16 5.25 1.13
N SER A 39 -2.54 5.21 2.32
CA SER A 39 -2.08 6.42 3.01
C SER A 39 -0.96 7.10 2.24
N PHE A 40 0.05 6.34 1.81
CA PHE A 40 1.15 6.82 0.96
C PHE A 40 0.65 7.48 -0.33
N THR A 41 -0.27 6.81 -1.04
CA THR A 41 -0.88 7.34 -2.25
C THR A 41 -1.59 8.68 -2.00
N ASN A 42 -2.38 8.79 -0.92
CA ASN A 42 -3.15 10.01 -0.63
C ASN A 42 -2.26 11.20 -0.21
N ILE A 43 -1.12 10.94 0.43
CA ILE A 43 -0.15 12.01 0.76
C ILE A 43 0.86 12.27 -0.35
N LYS A 44 0.73 11.59 -1.50
CA LYS A 44 1.64 11.65 -2.66
C LYS A 44 3.08 11.25 -2.35
N ASP A 45 3.28 10.44 -1.31
CA ASP A 45 4.58 9.84 -1.01
C ASP A 45 4.67 8.46 -1.69
N PHE A 46 4.88 8.50 -3.00
CA PHE A 46 4.93 7.30 -3.82
C PHE A 46 6.16 6.46 -3.55
N GLN A 47 7.29 7.08 -3.22
CA GLN A 47 8.53 6.36 -2.90
C GLN A 47 8.36 5.54 -1.61
N GLY A 48 7.72 6.12 -0.59
CA GLY A 48 7.37 5.40 0.63
C GLY A 48 6.45 4.20 0.36
N GLY A 49 5.41 4.38 -0.45
CA GLY A 49 4.52 3.27 -0.81
C GLY A 49 5.19 2.18 -1.66
N LEU A 50 6.10 2.55 -2.59
CA LEU A 50 6.90 1.58 -3.35
C LEU A 50 7.90 0.83 -2.47
N HIS A 51 8.46 1.48 -1.45
CA HIS A 51 9.31 0.82 -0.46
C HIS A 51 8.52 -0.26 0.30
N ILE A 52 7.30 0.05 0.74
CA ILE A 52 6.41 -0.94 1.37
C ILE A 52 6.07 -2.07 0.39
N PHE A 53 5.77 -1.76 -0.87
CA PHE A 53 5.55 -2.77 -1.89
C PHE A 53 6.73 -3.74 -2.00
N LYS A 54 7.95 -3.22 -2.15
CA LYS A 54 9.17 -4.04 -2.26
C LYS A 54 9.38 -4.91 -1.01
N LYS A 55 9.09 -4.38 0.17
CA LYS A 55 9.25 -5.09 1.45
C LYS A 55 8.26 -6.25 1.62
N TYR A 56 7.07 -6.13 1.05
CA TYR A 56 5.97 -7.10 1.18
C TYR A 56 5.52 -7.69 -0.17
N SER A 57 6.41 -7.73 -1.17
CA SER A 57 6.04 -8.02 -2.56
C SER A 57 5.33 -9.35 -2.72
N SER A 58 5.84 -10.42 -2.09
CA SER A 58 5.23 -11.75 -2.15
C SER A 58 3.79 -11.79 -1.62
N ARG A 59 3.47 -10.97 -0.63
CA ARG A 59 2.11 -10.90 -0.06
C ARG A 59 1.19 -10.06 -0.92
N ILE A 60 1.71 -8.97 -1.48
CA ILE A 60 0.94 -8.04 -2.30
C ILE A 60 0.62 -8.66 -3.66
N GLU A 61 1.59 -9.31 -4.30
CA GLU A 61 1.42 -9.92 -5.63
C GLU A 61 0.45 -11.11 -5.61
N ASN A 62 0.27 -11.77 -4.46
CA ASN A 62 -0.66 -12.88 -4.30
C ASN A 62 -2.02 -12.46 -3.72
N ASN A 63 -2.26 -11.17 -3.49
CA ASN A 63 -3.49 -10.67 -2.88
C ASN A 63 -4.18 -9.61 -3.75
N ASN A 64 -5.20 -10.04 -4.49
CA ASN A 64 -6.03 -9.19 -5.36
C ASN A 64 -6.62 -7.97 -4.64
N TYR A 65 -6.88 -8.07 -3.33
CA TYR A 65 -7.38 -6.93 -2.54
C TYR A 65 -6.33 -5.82 -2.36
N ILE A 66 -5.06 -6.17 -2.25
CA ILE A 66 -3.96 -5.21 -2.09
C ILE A 66 -3.49 -4.68 -3.46
N ILE A 67 -3.53 -5.52 -4.50
CA ILE A 67 -3.14 -5.17 -5.87
C ILE A 67 -3.85 -3.90 -6.35
N ALA A 68 -5.14 -3.73 -6.06
CA ALA A 68 -5.88 -2.53 -6.45
C ALA A 68 -5.25 -1.23 -5.89
N SER A 69 -4.76 -1.26 -4.64
CA SER A 69 -4.08 -0.11 -4.04
C SER A 69 -2.69 0.12 -4.64
N LEU A 70 -1.99 -0.93 -5.05
CA LEU A 70 -0.71 -0.83 -5.75
C LEU A 70 -0.89 -0.21 -7.15
N ILE A 71 -1.91 -0.67 -7.90
CA ILE A 71 -2.27 -0.07 -9.20
C ILE A 71 -2.58 1.41 -9.02
N HIS A 72 -3.41 1.75 -8.02
CA HIS A 72 -3.74 3.15 -7.74
C HIS A 72 -2.50 3.98 -7.40
N LEU A 73 -1.55 3.42 -6.64
CA LEU A 73 -0.28 4.09 -6.34
C LEU A 73 0.51 4.41 -7.62
N TYR A 74 0.67 3.44 -8.52
CA TYR A 74 1.38 3.64 -9.79
C TYR A 74 0.67 4.63 -10.71
N MET A 75 -0.66 4.60 -10.75
CA MET A 75 -1.45 5.59 -11.49
C MET A 75 -1.21 7.00 -10.96
N GLN A 76 -1.25 7.20 -9.64
CA GLN A 76 -1.05 8.52 -9.02
C GLN A 76 0.41 9.00 -9.13
N SER A 77 1.37 8.08 -9.21
CA SER A 77 2.78 8.42 -9.45
C SER A 77 3.10 8.71 -10.92
N GLY A 78 2.14 8.53 -11.84
CA GLY A 78 2.31 8.71 -13.28
C GLY A 78 2.95 7.53 -14.02
N ASP A 79 3.23 6.41 -13.36
CA ASP A 79 3.77 5.20 -14.00
C ASP A 79 2.64 4.31 -14.50
N ILE A 80 1.93 4.82 -15.50
CA ILE A 80 0.73 4.18 -16.07
C ILE A 80 1.07 2.81 -16.68
N ASN A 81 2.25 2.69 -17.30
CA ASN A 81 2.71 1.44 -17.89
C ASN A 81 2.81 0.32 -16.84
N ARG A 82 3.36 0.61 -15.65
CA ARG A 82 3.39 -0.39 -14.57
C ARG A 82 2.00 -0.69 -14.01
N ALA A 83 1.16 0.33 -13.86
CA ALA A 83 -0.22 0.13 -13.41
C ALA A 83 -0.97 -0.85 -14.34
N GLU A 84 -0.84 -0.68 -15.66
CA GLU A 84 -1.44 -1.55 -16.67
C GLU A 84 -0.87 -2.97 -16.64
N GLN A 85 0.46 -3.12 -16.55
CA GLN A 85 1.11 -4.43 -16.44
C GLN A 85 0.59 -5.24 -15.24
N ILE A 86 0.46 -4.60 -14.09
CA ILE A 86 -0.02 -5.25 -12.86
C ILE A 86 -1.51 -5.59 -12.98
N TYR A 87 -2.32 -4.67 -13.52
CA TYR A 87 -3.74 -4.89 -13.75
C TYR A 87 -3.98 -6.09 -14.68
N ASN A 88 -3.23 -6.20 -15.78
CA ASN A 88 -3.35 -7.32 -16.70
C ASN A 88 -2.94 -8.65 -16.06
N ARG A 89 -1.88 -8.67 -15.24
CA ARG A 89 -1.50 -9.87 -14.47
C ARG A 89 -2.59 -10.30 -13.49
N SER A 90 -3.26 -9.37 -12.82
CA SER A 90 -4.30 -9.67 -11.82
C SER A 90 -5.62 -10.22 -12.39
N LYS A 91 -5.79 -10.22 -13.71
CA LYS A 91 -6.96 -10.78 -14.41
C LYS A 91 -6.80 -12.26 -14.80
N THR A 92 -5.60 -12.81 -14.63
CA THR A 92 -5.23 -14.17 -15.05
C THR A 92 -5.39 -15.13 -13.88
#